data_AF-A0A378BV07-F1
#
_entry.id   AF-A0A378BV07-F1
#
_cell.length_a   1.000
_cell.length_b   1.000
_cell.length_c   1.000
_cell.angle_alpha   90.00
_cell.angle_beta   90.00
_cell.angle_gamma   90.00
#
_symmetry.space_group_name_H-M   'P 1'
#
loop_
_entity.id
_entity.type
_entity.pdbx_description
1 polymer ?
#
loop_
_entity_poly.entity_id
_entity_poly.type
_entity_poly.pdbx_seq_one_letter_code
_entity_poly.pdbx_strand_id
1 'polypeptide(L)'
;MTTRLPLVAAQPGIWMAERLSTLPGAWSVAHYVELRGALDPTLLGKAIVAGLQQADTLSLRFEEEEGEVWQWLAADRTFAEPSIIDLRTAPDPHRAATERMQADLAQDLRVDGGNPLVCHQLLRVGDDRWYWYQRYHHLLVDGFSFPAITRQIAAIYRDWQRGEATPESPFTPFAEVVDEYQRYAGSEAWQRDKAFWQAQRQALPAPASLSAAPLAGAPPGAISGG
;
A
#
# COMPACT_ATOMS: atom_id res chain seq x y z
N MET A 1 10.48 22.15 11.35
CA MET A 1 10.51 21.03 12.32
C MET A 1 9.57 19.97 11.80
N THR A 2 10.03 18.73 11.73
CA THR A 2 9.23 17.60 11.24
C THR A 2 8.37 17.07 12.37
N THR A 3 7.05 17.05 12.22
CA THR A 3 6.13 16.52 13.23
C THR A 3 6.20 15.00 13.22
N ARG A 4 6.70 14.39 14.30
CA ARG A 4 6.68 12.93 14.50
C ARG A 4 5.32 12.50 15.04
N LEU A 5 4.77 11.43 14.48
CA LEU A 5 3.49 10.85 14.83
C LEU A 5 3.69 9.37 15.20
N PRO A 6 2.93 8.81 16.16
CA PRO A 6 2.95 7.38 16.42
C PRO A 6 2.30 6.60 15.28
N LEU A 7 2.62 5.32 15.14
CA LEU A 7 1.86 4.40 14.28
C LEU A 7 0.45 4.18 14.85
N VAL A 8 -0.55 4.15 13.98
CA VAL A 8 -1.96 3.96 14.38
C VAL A 8 -2.64 2.89 13.53
N ALA A 9 -3.84 2.48 13.94
CA ALA A 9 -4.65 1.49 13.24
C ALA A 9 -3.89 0.17 12.97
N ALA A 10 -3.75 -0.21 11.70
CA ALA A 10 -3.08 -1.44 11.28
C ALA A 10 -1.54 -1.33 11.22
N GLN A 11 -0.98 -0.10 11.21
CA GLN A 11 0.45 0.11 11.00
C GLN A 11 1.33 -0.62 12.04
N PRO A 12 1.04 -0.60 13.36
CA PRO A 12 1.87 -1.31 14.34
C PRO A 12 1.91 -2.83 14.10
N GLY A 13 0.77 -3.42 13.69
CA GLY A 13 0.68 -4.84 13.39
C GLY A 13 1.48 -5.21 12.14
N ILE A 14 1.39 -4.41 11.09
CA ILE A 14 2.15 -4.58 9.84
C ILE A 14 3.66 -4.45 10.11
N TRP A 15 4.07 -3.43 10.86
CA TRP A 15 5.48 -3.22 11.22
C TRP A 15 6.07 -4.45 11.93
N MET A 16 5.39 -4.92 12.98
CA MET A 16 5.83 -6.09 13.74
C MET A 16 5.89 -7.34 12.85
N ALA A 17 4.86 -7.55 12.03
CA ALA A 17 4.79 -8.73 11.18
C ALA A 17 5.84 -8.70 10.04
N GLU A 18 6.25 -7.53 9.57
CA GLU A 18 7.39 -7.40 8.65
C GLU A 18 8.72 -7.73 9.33
N ARG A 19 8.95 -7.25 10.56
CA ARG A 19 10.16 -7.57 11.34
C ARG A 19 10.33 -9.07 11.58
N LEU A 20 9.21 -9.80 11.75
CA LEU A 20 9.21 -11.25 11.93
C LEU A 20 9.27 -12.04 10.60
N SER A 21 8.95 -11.40 9.48
CA SER A 21 8.93 -12.04 8.16
C SER A 21 10.34 -12.24 7.61
N THR A 22 10.61 -13.44 7.09
CA THR A 22 11.80 -13.76 6.31
C THR A 22 11.65 -13.45 4.82
N LEU A 23 10.45 -13.09 4.37
CA LEU A 23 10.15 -12.78 2.98
C LEU A 23 10.44 -11.31 2.68
N PRO A 24 11.12 -10.99 1.56
CA PRO A 24 11.57 -9.64 1.21
C PRO A 24 10.46 -8.67 0.79
N GLY A 25 9.29 -9.17 0.41
CA GLY A 25 8.18 -8.35 -0.11
C GLY A 25 6.80 -8.73 0.43
N ALA A 26 6.73 -9.41 1.59
CA ALA A 26 5.45 -9.93 2.12
C ALA A 26 4.40 -8.85 2.38
N TRP A 27 4.82 -7.61 2.62
CA TRP A 27 3.95 -6.47 2.95
C TRP A 27 3.85 -5.46 1.80
N SER A 28 4.17 -5.87 0.57
CA SER A 28 3.87 -5.09 -0.63
C SER A 28 2.56 -5.55 -1.25
N VAL A 29 1.67 -4.60 -1.51
CA VAL A 29 0.43 -4.81 -2.27
C VAL A 29 0.65 -4.31 -3.68
N ALA A 30 0.44 -5.17 -4.67
CA ALA A 30 0.57 -4.80 -6.06
C ALA A 30 -0.59 -5.30 -6.92
N HIS A 31 -0.91 -4.55 -7.96
CA HIS A 31 -1.90 -4.89 -8.96
C HIS A 31 -1.56 -4.18 -10.27
N TYR A 32 -2.30 -4.49 -11.34
CA TYR A 32 -2.30 -3.67 -12.54
C TYR A 32 -3.72 -3.43 -13.03
N VAL A 33 -3.91 -2.30 -13.71
CA VAL A 33 -5.15 -1.97 -14.42
C VAL A 33 -4.90 -2.16 -15.91
N GLU A 34 -5.73 -2.97 -16.57
CA GLU A 34 -5.75 -3.05 -18.04
C GLU A 34 -6.53 -1.85 -18.59
N LEU A 35 -5.85 -1.00 -19.36
CA LEU A 35 -6.43 0.14 -20.05
C LEU A 35 -6.53 -0.20 -21.54
N ARG A 36 -7.72 0.02 -22.11
CA ARG A 36 -8.01 -0.22 -23.53
C ARG A 36 -8.42 1.07 -24.21
N GLY A 37 -7.79 1.38 -25.33
CA GLY A 37 -8.00 2.58 -26.12
C GLY A 37 -6.76 3.47 -26.21
N ALA A 38 -6.95 4.62 -26.86
CA ALA A 38 -5.91 5.64 -26.98
C ALA A 38 -5.53 6.19 -25.60
N LEU A 39 -4.23 6.22 -25.32
CA LEU A 39 -3.67 6.72 -24.08
C LEU A 39 -2.53 7.68 -24.42
N ASP A 40 -2.52 8.85 -23.79
CA ASP A 40 -1.33 9.69 -23.68
C ASP A 40 -0.54 9.25 -22.43
N PRO A 41 0.53 8.44 -22.58
CA PRO A 41 1.26 7.89 -21.45
C PRO A 41 2.10 8.95 -20.73
N THR A 42 2.51 10.01 -21.42
CA THR A 42 3.26 11.12 -20.82
C THR A 42 2.34 11.95 -19.93
N LEU A 43 1.12 12.25 -20.38
CA LEU A 43 0.14 12.95 -19.58
C LEU A 43 -0.32 12.09 -18.38
N LEU A 44 -0.54 10.79 -18.58
CA LEU A 44 -0.86 9.88 -17.46
C LEU A 44 0.30 9.80 -16.47
N GLY A 45 1.55 9.77 -16.94
CA GLY A 45 2.73 9.78 -16.08
C GLY A 45 2.78 11.00 -15.16
N LYS A 46 2.47 12.19 -15.68
CA LYS A 46 2.35 13.40 -14.87
C LYS A 46 1.16 13.35 -13.90
N ALA A 47 0.02 12.81 -14.34
CA ALA A 47 -1.17 12.70 -13.49
C ALA A 47 -0.94 11.72 -12.33
N ILE A 48 -0.15 10.66 -12.56
CA ILE A 48 0.31 9.75 -11.51
C ILE A 48 1.10 10.54 -10.46
N VAL A 49 2.12 11.31 -10.86
CA VAL A 49 2.92 12.11 -9.91
C VAL A 49 2.03 13.06 -9.10
N ALA A 50 1.12 13.80 -9.75
CA ALA A 50 0.21 14.72 -9.07
C ALA A 50 -0.75 14.01 -8.11
N GLY A 51 -1.32 12.87 -8.49
CA GLY A 51 -2.21 12.11 -7.61
C GLY A 51 -1.48 11.49 -6.42
N LEU A 52 -0.24 11.01 -6.60
CA LEU A 52 0.58 10.52 -5.48
C LEU A 52 0.93 11.65 -4.50
N GLN A 53 1.14 12.88 -4.99
CA GLN A 53 1.38 14.05 -4.13
C GLN A 53 0.15 14.47 -3.31
N GLN A 54 -1.06 14.13 -3.73
CA GLN A 54 -2.30 14.46 -3.01
C GLN A 54 -2.56 13.54 -1.81
N ALA A 55 -2.03 12.32 -1.81
CA ALA A 55 -2.15 11.36 -0.72
C ALA A 55 -0.91 11.44 0.18
N ASP A 56 -1.00 12.20 1.27
CA ASP A 56 0.13 12.49 2.16
C ASP A 56 0.72 11.22 2.80
N THR A 57 -0.08 10.17 2.99
CA THR A 57 0.37 8.86 3.49
C THR A 57 1.51 8.28 2.65
N LEU A 58 1.52 8.50 1.33
CA LEU A 58 2.55 8.00 0.43
C LEU A 58 3.91 8.70 0.63
N SER A 59 3.90 9.84 1.33
CA SER A 59 5.09 10.61 1.68
C SER A 59 5.62 10.31 3.09
N LEU A 60 5.02 9.35 3.80
CA LEU A 60 5.47 8.94 5.12
C LEU A 60 6.82 8.23 5.08
N ARG A 61 7.66 8.55 6.06
CA ARG A 61 8.83 7.76 6.47
C ARG A 61 8.55 7.13 7.82
N PHE A 62 9.24 6.03 8.09
CA PHE A 62 9.14 5.28 9.33
C PHE A 62 10.54 5.06 9.88
N GLU A 63 10.69 5.16 11.20
CA GLU A 63 11.95 4.89 11.89
C GLU A 63 11.66 4.38 13.29
N GLU A 64 12.51 3.47 13.74
CA GLU A 64 12.51 2.93 15.08
C GLU A 64 13.56 3.66 15.92
N GLU A 65 13.13 4.25 17.03
CA GLU A 65 13.97 4.99 17.97
C GLU A 65 13.69 4.45 19.38
N GLU A 66 14.72 3.91 20.04
CA GLU A 66 14.63 3.34 21.40
C GLU A 66 13.53 2.28 21.59
N GLY A 67 13.21 1.53 20.53
CA GLY A 67 12.17 0.48 20.53
C GLY A 67 10.75 0.97 20.24
N GLU A 68 10.57 2.28 20.04
CA GLU A 68 9.32 2.88 19.58
C GLU A 68 9.40 3.25 18.10
N VAL A 69 8.31 3.04 17.37
CA VAL A 69 8.26 3.34 15.94
C VAL A 69 7.52 4.64 15.71
N TRP A 70 8.15 5.53 14.95
CA TRP A 70 7.62 6.84 14.61
C TRP A 70 7.45 6.96 13.11
N GLN A 71 6.47 7.77 12.70
CA GLN A 71 6.27 8.17 11.32
C GLN A 71 6.19 9.69 11.17
N TRP A 72 6.54 10.19 9.99
CA TRP A 72 6.40 11.60 9.67
C TRP A 72 6.33 11.83 8.16
N LEU A 73 5.73 12.96 7.78
CA LEU A 73 5.71 13.40 6.40
C LEU A 73 7.10 13.91 5.99
N ALA A 74 7.70 13.26 4.99
CA ALA A 74 8.96 13.69 4.40
C ALA A 74 8.71 14.80 3.39
N ALA A 75 8.92 16.05 3.81
CA ALA A 75 8.72 17.23 2.94
C ALA A 75 9.62 17.26 1.69
N ASP A 76 10.74 16.51 1.72
CA ASP A 76 11.67 16.33 0.61
C ASP A 76 11.29 15.16 -0.32
N ARG A 77 10.26 14.38 0.01
CA ARG A 77 9.87 13.24 -0.82
C ARG A 77 9.24 13.75 -2.11
N THR A 78 9.83 13.31 -3.22
CA THR A 78 9.34 13.55 -4.57
C THR A 78 9.00 12.21 -5.22
N PHE A 79 7.97 12.20 -6.06
CA PHE A 79 7.60 11.03 -6.85
C PHE A 79 8.15 11.22 -8.26
N ALA A 80 8.89 10.22 -8.74
CA ALA A 80 9.33 10.19 -10.13
C ALA A 80 8.16 9.85 -11.05
N GLU A 81 8.22 10.34 -12.29
CA GLU A 81 7.31 9.86 -13.33
C GLU A 81 7.49 8.34 -13.54
N PRO A 82 6.40 7.60 -13.79
CA PRO A 82 6.47 6.16 -13.99
C PRO A 82 7.27 5.83 -15.26
N SER A 83 7.99 4.71 -15.23
CA SER A 83 8.63 4.20 -16.43
C SER A 83 7.59 3.82 -17.48
N ILE A 84 7.75 4.31 -18.70
CA ILE A 84 6.94 3.94 -19.87
C ILE A 84 7.74 2.92 -20.68
N ILE A 85 7.23 1.68 -20.81
CA ILE A 85 7.90 0.61 -21.56
C ILE A 85 7.01 0.12 -22.68
N ASP A 86 7.54 0.14 -23.90
CA ASP A 86 6.91 -0.50 -25.05
C ASP A 86 7.32 -1.98 -25.13
N LEU A 87 6.35 -2.87 -24.94
CA LEU A 87 6.54 -4.32 -24.99
C LEU A 87 5.89 -4.94 -26.23
N ARG A 88 5.33 -4.13 -27.16
CA ARG A 88 4.61 -4.64 -28.34
C ARG A 88 5.46 -5.51 -29.25
N THR A 89 6.77 -5.30 -29.27
CA THR A 89 7.71 -6.07 -30.09
C THR A 89 8.20 -7.35 -29.41
N ALA A 90 7.79 -7.62 -28.17
CA ALA A 90 8.11 -8.88 -27.50
C ALA A 90 7.34 -10.05 -28.17
N PRO A 91 7.90 -11.27 -28.20
CA PRO A 91 7.20 -12.44 -28.73
C PRO A 91 5.86 -12.71 -28.03
N ASP A 92 5.80 -12.41 -26.73
CA ASP A 92 4.58 -12.41 -25.91
C ASP A 92 4.59 -11.16 -25.00
N PRO A 93 3.92 -10.07 -25.42
CA PRO A 93 3.89 -8.82 -24.65
C PRO A 93 3.24 -8.98 -23.26
N HIS A 94 2.25 -9.85 -23.12
CA HIS A 94 1.57 -10.07 -21.84
C HIS A 94 2.48 -10.78 -20.85
N ARG A 95 3.15 -11.85 -21.30
CA ARG A 95 4.15 -12.55 -20.48
C ARG A 95 5.29 -11.63 -20.08
N ALA A 96 5.85 -10.87 -21.03
CA ALA A 96 6.93 -9.91 -20.75
C ALA A 96 6.51 -8.87 -19.70
N ALA A 97 5.27 -8.37 -19.78
CA ALA A 97 4.74 -7.43 -18.79
C ALA A 97 4.61 -8.09 -17.40
N THR A 98 4.09 -9.31 -17.34
CA THR A 98 3.89 -10.03 -16.07
C THR A 98 5.23 -10.39 -15.42
N GLU A 99 6.20 -10.88 -16.19
CA GLU A 99 7.56 -11.14 -15.70
C GLU A 99 8.21 -9.88 -15.13
N ARG A 100 7.97 -8.71 -15.74
CA ARG A 100 8.46 -7.43 -15.23
C ARG A 100 7.81 -7.03 -13.90
N MET A 101 6.50 -7.22 -13.75
CA MET A 101 5.79 -6.98 -12.49
C MET A 101 6.29 -7.92 -11.38
N GLN A 102 6.50 -9.19 -11.71
CA GLN A 102 7.04 -10.19 -10.77
C GLN A 102 8.49 -9.88 -10.38
N ALA A 103 9.32 -9.40 -11.32
CA ALA A 103 10.68 -8.98 -11.03
C ALA A 103 10.74 -7.76 -10.09
N ASP A 104 9.77 -6.85 -10.16
CA ASP A 104 9.63 -5.77 -9.19
C ASP A 104 9.21 -6.28 -7.80
N LEU A 105 8.26 -7.22 -7.72
CA LEU A 105 7.84 -7.86 -6.46
C LEU A 105 8.91 -8.74 -5.80
N ALA A 106 9.86 -9.27 -6.58
CA ALA A 106 10.93 -10.11 -6.09
C ALA A 106 12.09 -9.32 -5.43
N GLN A 107 12.05 -7.98 -5.48
CA GLN A 107 13.04 -7.13 -4.82
C GLN A 107 12.89 -7.15 -3.29
N ASP A 108 13.89 -6.60 -2.60
CA ASP A 108 13.76 -6.30 -1.17
C ASP A 108 12.90 -5.03 -1.00
N LEU A 109 11.63 -5.23 -0.69
CA LEU A 109 10.62 -4.17 -0.62
C LEU A 109 10.22 -3.84 0.81
N ARG A 110 11.04 -4.26 1.78
CA ARG A 110 10.86 -3.94 3.19
C ARG A 110 10.92 -2.43 3.41
N VAL A 111 10.26 -1.96 4.47
CA VAL A 111 10.23 -0.54 4.82
C VAL A 111 11.63 0.08 4.97
N ASP A 112 12.61 -0.71 5.42
CA ASP A 112 14.01 -0.33 5.64
C ASP A 112 14.98 -0.87 4.57
N GLY A 113 14.48 -1.51 3.51
CA GLY A 113 15.27 -2.13 2.44
C GLY A 113 15.87 -1.15 1.43
N GLY A 114 15.64 0.16 1.58
CA GLY A 114 16.17 1.21 0.72
C GLY A 114 15.49 1.37 -0.64
N ASN A 115 14.68 0.41 -1.07
CA ASN A 115 13.88 0.52 -2.30
C ASN A 115 12.64 1.40 -2.11
N PRO A 116 12.10 2.00 -3.21
CA PRO A 116 10.87 2.77 -3.14
C PRO A 116 9.66 1.94 -2.67
N LEU A 117 8.97 2.47 -1.66
CA LEU A 117 7.72 1.91 -1.12
C LEU A 117 6.51 2.09 -2.05
N VAL A 118 6.66 2.87 -3.12
CA VAL A 118 5.65 3.10 -4.15
C VAL A 118 6.31 2.94 -5.51
N CYS A 119 5.70 2.17 -6.41
CA CYS A 119 6.21 1.94 -7.77
C CYS A 119 5.05 1.93 -8.76
N HIS A 120 5.17 2.73 -9.82
CA HIS A 120 4.21 2.79 -10.93
C HIS A 120 4.95 2.55 -12.25
N GLN A 121 4.35 1.77 -13.14
CA GLN A 121 4.88 1.53 -14.49
C GLN A 121 3.75 1.53 -15.50
N LEU A 122 3.99 2.09 -16.69
CA LEU A 122 3.08 2.05 -17.83
C LEU A 122 3.67 1.12 -18.88
N LEU A 123 3.04 -0.03 -19.09
CA LEU A 123 3.51 -1.10 -19.97
C LEU A 123 2.61 -1.19 -21.20
N ARG A 124 3.11 -0.84 -22.39
CA ARG A 124 2.36 -0.96 -23.64
C ARG A 124 2.44 -2.39 -24.15
N VAL A 125 1.31 -3.09 -24.18
CA VAL A 125 1.21 -4.52 -24.58
C VAL A 125 0.45 -4.72 -25.90
N GLY A 126 -0.05 -3.63 -26.49
CA GLY A 126 -0.67 -3.59 -27.81
C GLY A 126 -0.80 -2.14 -28.28
N ASP A 127 -1.27 -1.93 -29.50
CA ASP A 127 -1.41 -0.58 -30.05
C ASP A 127 -2.31 0.31 -29.18
N ASP A 128 -3.45 -0.24 -28.75
CA ASP A 128 -4.42 0.40 -27.86
C ASP A 128 -4.61 -0.38 -26.55
N ARG A 129 -3.57 -1.06 -26.06
CA ARG A 129 -3.61 -1.83 -24.81
C ARG A 129 -2.41 -1.54 -23.93
N TRP A 130 -2.71 -1.20 -22.68
CA TRP A 130 -1.73 -0.84 -21.67
C TRP A 130 -2.01 -1.55 -20.36
N TYR A 131 -0.96 -1.95 -19.66
CA TYR A 131 -1.04 -2.30 -18.25
C TYR A 131 -0.42 -1.18 -17.44
N TRP A 132 -1.23 -0.58 -16.58
CA TRP A 132 -0.75 0.33 -15.55
C TRP A 132 -0.52 -0.45 -14.27
N TYR A 133 0.73 -0.78 -14.01
CA TYR A 133 1.17 -1.46 -12.80
C TYR A 133 1.33 -0.48 -11.65
N GLN A 134 0.89 -0.90 -10.46
CA GLN A 134 0.94 -0.14 -9.22
C GLN A 134 1.34 -1.05 -8.07
N ARG A 135 2.31 -0.60 -7.27
CA ARG A 135 2.73 -1.26 -6.04
C ARG A 135 2.89 -0.24 -4.93
N TYR A 136 2.47 -0.63 -3.74
CA TYR A 136 2.57 0.15 -2.52
C TYR A 136 3.00 -0.76 -1.36
N HIS A 137 3.75 -0.21 -0.41
CA HIS A 137 3.96 -0.86 0.88
C HIS A 137 2.68 -0.75 1.73
N HIS A 138 2.30 -1.83 2.43
CA HIS A 138 1.04 -1.92 3.17
C HIS A 138 0.99 -0.98 4.40
N LEU A 139 2.13 -0.43 4.84
CA LEU A 139 2.15 0.65 5.84
C LEU A 139 1.56 1.98 5.31
N LEU A 140 1.53 2.16 3.99
CA LEU A 140 1.08 3.40 3.33
C LEU A 140 -0.37 3.33 2.87
N VAL A 141 -0.86 2.13 2.56
CA VAL A 141 -2.17 1.89 1.95
C VAL A 141 -2.83 0.62 2.50
N ASP A 142 -4.14 0.53 2.30
CA ASP A 142 -4.96 -0.64 2.54
C ASP A 142 -5.76 -1.03 1.28
N GLY A 143 -6.57 -2.08 1.39
CA GLY A 143 -7.40 -2.58 0.29
C GLY A 143 -8.45 -1.60 -0.25
N PHE A 144 -8.72 -0.49 0.44
CA PHE A 144 -9.73 0.50 0.09
C PHE A 144 -9.14 1.81 -0.45
N SER A 145 -7.97 2.20 0.04
CA SER A 145 -7.29 3.45 -0.30
C SER A 145 -6.56 3.38 -1.64
N PHE A 146 -5.91 2.25 -2.02
CA PHE A 146 -5.23 2.19 -3.32
C PHE A 146 -6.19 2.34 -4.52
N PRO A 147 -7.42 1.77 -4.54
CA PRO A 147 -8.38 2.07 -5.60
C PRO A 147 -8.85 3.54 -5.57
N ALA A 148 -8.91 4.18 -4.40
CA ALA A 148 -9.23 5.60 -4.30
C ALA A 148 -8.12 6.47 -4.92
N ILE A 149 -6.85 6.15 -4.67
CA ILE A 149 -5.69 6.79 -5.30
C ILE A 149 -5.73 6.60 -6.82
N THR A 150 -5.99 5.38 -7.30
CA THR A 150 -6.13 5.10 -8.74
C THR A 150 -7.24 5.97 -9.38
N ARG A 151 -8.40 6.10 -8.72
CA ARG A 151 -9.51 6.93 -9.21
C ARG A 151 -9.15 8.41 -9.26
N GLN A 152 -8.44 8.91 -8.25
CA GLN A 152 -8.03 10.30 -8.22
C GLN A 152 -7.02 10.62 -9.34
N ILE A 153 -6.04 9.74 -9.57
CA ILE A 153 -5.11 9.87 -10.71
C ILE A 153 -5.88 9.88 -12.03
N ALA A 154 -6.87 8.99 -12.20
CA ALA A 154 -7.70 8.96 -13.39
C ALA A 154 -8.56 10.24 -13.55
N ALA A 155 -9.01 10.84 -12.45
CA ALA A 155 -9.72 12.12 -12.46
C ALA A 155 -8.82 13.27 -12.92
N ILE A 156 -7.63 13.40 -12.33
CA ILE A 156 -6.62 14.38 -12.72
C ILE A 156 -6.28 14.23 -14.21
N TYR A 157 -5.99 13.01 -14.66
CA TYR A 157 -5.68 12.73 -16.06
C TYR A 157 -6.78 13.21 -17.00
N ARG A 158 -8.03 12.86 -16.69
CA ARG A 158 -9.21 13.18 -17.51
C ARG A 158 -9.50 14.67 -17.56
N ASP A 159 -9.26 15.40 -16.48
CA ASP A 159 -9.49 16.84 -16.41
C ASP A 159 -8.38 17.57 -17.20
N TRP A 160 -7.12 17.13 -17.07
CA TRP A 160 -6.02 17.66 -17.88
C TRP A 160 -6.16 17.36 -19.38
N GLN A 161 -6.75 16.22 -19.76
CA GLN A 161 -7.08 15.94 -21.17
C GLN A 161 -8.05 16.98 -21.76
N ARG A 162 -8.87 17.62 -20.93
CA ARG A 162 -9.78 18.70 -21.33
C ARG A 162 -9.17 20.10 -21.20
N GLY A 163 -7.92 20.19 -20.74
CA GLY A 163 -7.28 21.46 -20.41
C GLY A 163 -7.83 22.11 -19.13
N GLU A 164 -8.46 21.34 -18.25
CA GLU A 164 -8.98 21.80 -16.96
C GLU A 164 -7.88 21.80 -15.89
N ALA A 165 -8.11 22.54 -14.80
CA ALA A 165 -7.18 22.59 -13.67
C ALA A 165 -7.13 21.25 -12.91
N THR A 166 -6.06 21.03 -12.14
CA THR A 166 -5.96 19.85 -11.26
C THR A 166 -7.09 19.89 -10.21
N PRO A 167 -7.90 18.82 -10.07
CA PRO A 167 -8.92 18.75 -9.03
C PRO A 167 -8.30 18.79 -7.63
N GLU A 168 -9.05 19.32 -6.66
CA GLU A 168 -8.63 19.33 -5.25
C GLU A 168 -8.41 17.90 -4.72
N SER A 169 -7.55 17.77 -3.70
CA SER A 169 -7.32 16.48 -3.05
C SER A 169 -8.58 16.06 -2.28
N PRO A 170 -9.11 14.85 -2.52
CA PRO A 170 -10.21 14.31 -1.73
C PRO A 170 -9.72 13.63 -0.44
N PHE A 171 -8.41 13.58 -0.19
CA PHE A 171 -7.81 12.80 0.89
C PHE A 171 -7.68 13.62 2.17
N THR A 172 -8.22 13.08 3.26
CA THR A 172 -7.98 13.60 4.61
C THR A 172 -6.51 13.43 4.98
N PRO A 173 -5.86 14.46 5.54
CA PRO A 173 -4.49 14.35 6.04
C PRO A 173 -4.34 13.23 7.07
N PHE A 174 -3.30 12.43 6.97
CA PHE A 174 -3.11 11.29 7.87
C PHE A 174 -2.89 11.70 9.34
N ALA A 175 -2.40 12.92 9.57
CA ALA A 175 -2.30 13.48 10.92
C ALA A 175 -3.67 13.56 11.63
N GLU A 176 -4.76 13.88 10.90
CA GLU A 176 -6.10 13.92 11.47
C GLU A 176 -6.58 12.52 11.88
N VAL A 177 -6.18 11.50 11.13
CA VAL A 177 -6.44 10.09 11.48
C VAL A 177 -5.68 9.71 12.75
N VAL A 178 -4.41 10.11 12.88
CA VAL A 178 -3.63 9.89 14.12
C VAL A 178 -4.32 10.56 15.32
N ASP A 179 -4.75 11.82 15.17
CA ASP A 179 -5.46 12.56 16.22
C ASP A 179 -6.79 11.89 16.59
N GLU A 180 -7.51 11.32 15.63
CA GLU A 180 -8.73 10.55 15.88
C GLU A 180 -8.45 9.29 16.71
N TYR A 181 -7.41 8.53 16.37
CA TYR A 181 -7.03 7.33 17.14
C TYR A 181 -6.55 7.67 18.55
N GLN A 182 -5.83 8.77 18.73
CA GLN A 182 -5.42 9.25 20.05
C GLN A 182 -6.64 9.65 20.92
N ARG A 183 -7.61 10.37 20.33
CA ARG A 183 -8.87 10.70 21.01
C ARG A 183 -9.66 9.45 21.37
N TYR A 184 -9.73 8.48 20.46
CA TYR A 184 -10.39 7.21 20.71
C TYR A 184 -9.74 6.44 21.86
N ALA A 185 -8.40 6.33 21.90
CA ALA A 185 -7.68 5.63 22.96
C ALA A 185 -7.93 6.22 24.37
N GLY A 186 -8.17 7.54 24.45
CA GLY A 186 -8.53 8.23 25.70
C GLY A 186 -10.03 8.18 26.06
N SER A 187 -10.88 7.56 25.24
CA SER A 187 -12.34 7.61 25.39
C SER A 187 -12.91 6.46 26.23
N GLU A 188 -14.14 6.64 26.73
CA GLU A 188 -14.91 5.54 27.35
C GLU A 188 -15.23 4.41 26.36
N ALA A 189 -15.36 4.74 25.07
CA ALA A 189 -15.58 3.75 24.01
C ALA A 189 -14.43 2.75 23.93
N TRP A 190 -13.18 3.21 24.07
CA TRP A 190 -12.02 2.30 24.12
C TRP A 190 -12.12 1.28 25.26
N GLN A 191 -12.53 1.71 26.46
CA GLN A 191 -12.68 0.78 27.59
C GLN A 191 -13.79 -0.24 27.35
N ARG A 192 -14.91 0.21 26.78
CA ARG A 192 -16.03 -0.67 26.40
C ARG A 192 -15.61 -1.69 25.35
N ASP A 193 -14.92 -1.26 24.30
CA ASP A 193 -14.50 -2.12 23.20
C ASP A 193 -13.42 -3.11 23.68
N LYS A 194 -12.50 -2.66 24.53
CA LYS A 194 -11.52 -3.53 25.21
C LYS A 194 -12.20 -4.62 26.04
N ALA A 195 -13.16 -4.26 26.88
CA ALA A 195 -13.89 -5.21 27.72
C ALA A 195 -14.68 -6.22 26.85
N PHE A 196 -15.32 -5.73 25.79
CA PHE A 196 -16.02 -6.58 24.83
C PHE A 196 -15.06 -7.60 24.18
N TRP A 197 -13.95 -7.15 23.59
CA TRP A 197 -13.00 -8.05 22.92
C TRP A 197 -12.25 -8.97 23.90
N GLN A 198 -12.09 -8.60 25.17
CA GLN A 198 -11.61 -9.51 26.21
C GLN A 198 -12.60 -10.66 26.46
N ALA A 199 -13.89 -10.35 26.59
CA ALA A 199 -14.92 -11.37 26.75
C ALA A 199 -15.03 -12.27 25.52
N GLN A 200 -14.99 -11.70 24.31
CA GLN A 200 -15.02 -12.47 23.06
C GLN A 200 -13.83 -13.44 22.96
N ARG A 201 -12.62 -13.01 23.34
CA ARG A 201 -11.43 -13.88 23.32
C ARG A 201 -11.53 -15.06 24.29
N GLN A 202 -12.21 -14.92 25.42
CA GLN A 202 -12.42 -16.03 26.37
C GLN A 202 -13.39 -17.08 25.81
N ALA A 203 -14.32 -16.67 24.96
CA ALA A 203 -15.30 -17.55 24.31
C ALA A 203 -14.84 -18.04 22.92
N LEU A 204 -13.70 -17.57 22.41
CA LEU A 204 -13.25 -17.85 21.06
C LEU A 204 -12.73 -19.30 20.97
N PRO A 205 -13.32 -20.16 20.12
CA PRO A 205 -12.80 -21.50 19.92
C PRO A 205 -11.42 -21.45 19.24
N ALA A 206 -10.67 -22.56 19.36
CA ALA A 206 -9.40 -22.70 18.65
C ALA A 206 -9.62 -22.50 17.13
N PRO A 207 -8.73 -21.78 16.44
CA PRO A 207 -8.84 -21.63 14.99
C PRO A 207 -8.74 -22.99 14.29
N ALA A 208 -9.61 -23.21 13.29
CA ALA A 208 -9.54 -24.38 12.44
C ALA A 208 -8.70 -24.09 11.19
N SER A 209 -7.97 -25.11 10.70
CA SER A 209 -7.17 -25.04 9.48
C SER A 209 -7.54 -26.19 8.55
N LEU A 210 -7.64 -25.92 7.25
CA LEU A 210 -7.72 -26.96 6.22
C LEU A 210 -6.34 -27.52 5.85
N SER A 211 -5.27 -26.80 6.22
CA SER A 211 -3.89 -27.24 6.02
C SER A 211 -3.46 -28.16 7.16
N ALA A 212 -2.76 -29.25 6.80
CA ALA A 212 -2.08 -30.12 7.76
C ALA A 212 -0.82 -29.45 8.38
N ALA A 213 -0.37 -28.32 7.82
CA ALA A 213 0.68 -27.53 8.42
C ALA A 213 0.16 -26.82 9.69
N PRO A 214 0.95 -26.74 10.78
CA PRO A 214 0.57 -26.00 11.97
C PRO A 214 0.25 -24.54 11.61
N LEU A 215 -0.78 -23.98 12.24
CA LEU A 215 -1.02 -22.54 12.19
C LEU A 215 0.20 -21.82 12.78
N ALA A 216 0.68 -20.78 12.11
CA ALA A 216 1.77 -19.95 12.63
C ALA A 216 1.38 -19.41 14.01
N GLY A 217 2.19 -19.71 15.03
CA GLY A 217 1.94 -19.32 16.42
C GLY A 217 1.29 -20.38 17.32
N ALA A 218 0.95 -21.58 16.80
CA ALA A 218 0.55 -22.70 17.65
C ALA A 218 1.80 -23.42 18.22
N PRO A 219 1.86 -23.72 19.53
CA PRO A 219 2.90 -24.58 20.06
C PRO A 219 2.80 -25.98 19.41
N PRO A 220 3.92 -26.65 19.13
CA PRO A 220 3.89 -28.01 18.58
C PRO A 220 3.19 -28.94 19.57
N GLY A 221 1.97 -29.38 19.23
CA GLY A 221 1.18 -30.30 20.07
C GLY A 221 -0.34 -30.17 19.98
N ALA A 222 -0.89 -29.12 19.38
CA ALA A 222 -2.35 -28.90 19.33
C ALA A 222 -3.05 -29.58 18.14
N ILE A 223 -2.56 -30.74 17.68
CA ILE A 223 -3.32 -31.62 16.78
C ILE A 223 -3.66 -32.87 17.58
N SER A 224 -4.76 -32.82 18.34
CA SER A 224 -5.37 -34.01 18.92
C SER A 224 -6.74 -34.25 18.29
N GLY A 225 -6.76 -35.21 17.36
CA GLY A 225 -7.83 -36.20 17.23
C GLY A 225 -9.17 -35.76 16.65
N GLY A 226 -9.39 -36.17 15.40
CA GLY A 226 -10.66 -36.53 14.81
C GLY A 226 -10.40 -37.54 13.71
#